data_AF-A0A832IH32-F1
#
_entry.id   AF-A0A832IH32-F1
#
_cell.length_a   1.000
_cell.length_b   1.000
_cell.length_c   1.000
_cell.angle_alpha   90.00
_cell.angle_beta   90.00
_cell.angle_gamma   90.00
#
_symmetry.space_group_name_H-M   'P 1'
#
loop_
_entity.id
_entity.type
_entity.pdbx_description
1 polymer ?
#
loop_
_entity_poly.entity_id
_entity_poly.type
_entity_poly.pdbx_seq_one_letter_code
_entity_poly.pdbx_strand_id
1 'polypeptide(L)' 'KCIGCNYCVELAPQQFQMSKKDGKSVLLHATDKKGFHTIKSPDHSIFENAVKAKEACPVKIISVKEK' A
#
# COMPACT_ATOMS: atom_id res chain seq x y z
N LYS A 1 -4.18 11.63 2.25
CA LYS A 1 -4.96 11.34 1.01
C LYS A 1 -3.97 10.94 -0.09
N CYS A 2 -4.24 9.88 -0.87
CA CYS A 2 -3.34 9.45 -1.94
C CYS A 2 -3.32 10.46 -3.10
N ILE A 3 -2.13 10.72 -3.66
CA ILE A 3 -1.88 11.69 -4.74
C ILE A 3 -1.33 11.07 -6.03
N GLY A 4 -1.21 9.74 -6.08
CA GLY A 4 -0.80 9.05 -7.30
C GLY A 4 0.69 9.12 -7.67
N CYS A 5 1.60 9.20 -6.68
CA CYS A 5 3.04 9.33 -6.92
C CYS A 5 3.78 8.03 -7.30
N ASN A 6 3.08 6.89 -7.40
CA ASN A 6 3.60 5.58 -7.80
C ASN A 6 4.66 4.90 -6.89
N TYR A 7 5.33 5.59 -5.96
CA TYR A 7 6.41 4.99 -5.16
C TYR A 7 6.08 3.69 -4.40
N CYS A 8 4.86 3.56 -3.90
CA CYS A 8 4.44 2.33 -3.22
C CYS A 8 4.38 1.12 -4.16
N VAL A 9 4.12 1.33 -5.45
CA VAL A 9 4.09 0.27 -6.47
C VAL A 9 5.52 -0.12 -6.86
N GLU A 10 6.42 0.85 -7.01
CA GLU A 10 7.83 0.57 -7.32
C GLU A 10 8.51 -0.26 -6.22
N LEU A 11 8.18 0.01 -4.95
CA LEU A 11 8.79 -0.66 -3.80
C LEU A 11 8.10 -1.97 -3.41
N ALA A 12 6.79 -2.07 -3.64
CA ALA A 12 5.98 -3.22 -3.23
C ALA A 12 4.91 -3.55 -4.29
N PRO A 13 5.30 -3.97 -5.51
CA PRO A 13 4.39 -4.17 -6.63
C PRO A 13 3.42 -5.34 -6.42
N GLN A 14 3.75 -6.26 -5.52
CA GLN A 14 2.88 -7.38 -5.14
C GLN A 14 1.75 -6.94 -4.20
N GLN A 15 1.88 -5.78 -3.56
CA GLN A 15 0.88 -5.25 -2.62
C GLN A 15 0.15 -4.04 -3.17
N PHE A 16 0.78 -3.24 -4.03
CA PHE A 16 0.19 -2.01 -4.55
C PHE A 16 0.12 -2.01 -6.07
N GLN A 17 -0.95 -1.41 -6.60
CA GLN A 17 -1.10 -1.16 -8.03
C GLN A 17 -1.68 0.24 -8.27
N MET A 18 -1.34 0.87 -9.39
CA MET A 18 -2.00 2.11 -9.81
C MET A 18 -3.34 1.83 -10.50
N SER A 19 -4.39 2.48 -10.04
CA SER A 19 -5.72 2.49 -10.67
C SER A 19 -5.70 3.34 -11.93
N LYS A 20 -6.16 2.76 -13.04
CA LYS A 20 -6.34 3.49 -14.32
C LYS A 20 -7.52 4.47 -14.30
N LYS A 21 -8.44 4.35 -13.34
CA LYS A 21 -9.67 5.16 -13.27
C LYS A 21 -9.42 6.53 -12.65
N ASP A 22 -8.64 6.58 -11.58
CA ASP A 22 -8.46 7.78 -10.75
C ASP A 22 -6.99 8.11 -10.47
N GLY A 23 -6.05 7.35 -11.05
CA GLY A 23 -4.62 7.59 -10.91
C GLY A 23 -4.09 7.42 -9.50
N LYS A 24 -4.80 6.70 -8.63
CA LYS A 24 -4.39 6.46 -7.24
C LYS A 24 -3.88 5.04 -7.04
N SER A 25 -3.04 4.87 -6.03
CA SER A 25 -2.62 3.55 -5.59
C SER A 25 -3.78 2.81 -4.91
N VAL A 26 -3.94 1.53 -5.25
CA VAL A 26 -4.83 0.57 -4.61
C VAL A 26 -4.00 -0.51 -3.91
N LEU A 27 -4.46 -0.96 -2.75
CA LEU A 27 -3.87 -2.09 -2.03
C LEU A 27 -4.52 -3.39 -2.53
N LEU A 28 -3.74 -4.27 -3.13
CA LEU A 28 -4.19 -5.54 -3.70
C LEU A 28 -4.67 -6.49 -2.59
N HIS A 29 -5.71 -7.26 -2.89
CA HIS A 29 -6.32 -8.24 -1.97
C HIS A 29 -6.80 -7.64 -0.63
N ALA A 30 -6.90 -6.31 -0.55
CA ALA A 30 -7.33 -5.63 0.66
C ALA A 30 -8.83 -5.78 0.88
N THR A 31 -9.21 -5.85 2.15
CA THR A 31 -10.59 -5.70 2.58
C THR A 31 -10.86 -4.23 2.88
N ASP A 32 -11.99 -3.70 2.40
CA ASP A 32 -12.44 -2.37 2.79
C ASP A 32 -13.16 -2.43 4.13
N LYS A 33 -12.75 -1.57 5.07
CA LYS A 33 -13.47 -1.36 6.31
C LYS A 33 -13.57 0.14 6.59
N LYS A 34 -14.76 0.70 6.35
CA LYS A 34 -15.05 2.13 6.58
C LYS A 34 -14.06 3.05 5.82
N GLY A 35 -13.72 2.69 4.58
CA GLY A 35 -12.80 3.47 3.75
C GLY A 35 -11.31 3.27 4.03
N PHE A 36 -10.96 2.29 4.88
CA PHE A 36 -9.58 1.81 5.03
C PHE A 36 -9.42 0.46 4.35
N HIS A 37 -8.51 0.41 3.38
CA HIS A 37 -8.09 -0.84 2.73
C HIS A 37 -7.01 -1.50 3.59
N THR A 38 -7.31 -2.69 4.13
CA THR A 38 -6.38 -3.45 4.98
C THR A 38 -6.15 -4.85 4.42
N ILE A 39 -4.89 -5.24 4.32
CA ILE A 39 -4.47 -6.63 4.10
C ILE A 39 -3.91 -7.20 5.40
N LYS A 40 -4.25 -8.45 5.71
CA LYS A 40 -3.59 -9.23 6.74
C LYS A 40 -2.93 -10.41 6.04
N SER A 41 -1.62 -10.53 6.18
CA SER A 41 -0.86 -11.60 5.55
C SER A 41 -0.06 -12.35 6.63
N PRO A 42 -0.03 -13.70 6.58
CA PRO A 42 0.92 -14.49 7.36
C PRO A 42 2.32 -14.51 6.73
N ASP A 43 2.48 -13.98 5.52
CA ASP A 43 3.75 -13.93 4.81
C ASP A 43 4.58 -12.72 5.29
N HIS A 44 5.66 -13.00 6.01
CA HIS A 44 6.57 -11.98 6.52
C HIS A 44 7.44 -11.35 5.43
N SER A 45 7.58 -11.99 4.26
CA SER A 45 8.42 -11.46 3.16
C SER A 45 7.93 -10.12 2.61
N ILE A 46 6.64 -9.81 2.79
CA ILE A 46 6.06 -8.54 2.34
C ILE A 46 6.37 -7.37 3.27
N PHE A 47 6.81 -7.63 4.51
CA PHE A 47 6.90 -6.63 5.56
C PHE A 47 7.92 -5.54 5.21
N GLU A 48 9.14 -5.92 4.81
CA GLU A 48 10.19 -4.95 4.48
C GLU A 48 9.79 -4.02 3.34
N ASN A 49 9.23 -4.58 2.27
CA ASN A 49 8.78 -3.81 1.11
C ASN A 49 7.61 -2.88 1.47
N ALA A 50 6.69 -3.34 2.33
CA ALA A 50 5.61 -2.50 2.85
C ALA A 50 6.14 -1.35 3.70
N VAL A 51 7.17 -1.57 4.53
CA VAL A 51 7.83 -0.52 5.32
C VAL A 51 8.50 0.51 4.40
N LYS A 52 9.26 0.06 3.40
CA LYS A 52 9.85 0.95 2.38
C LYS A 52 8.79 1.78 1.66
N ALA A 53 7.68 1.15 1.24
CA ALA A 53 6.57 1.84 0.59
C ALA A 53 5.92 2.90 1.50
N LYS A 54 5.81 2.62 2.82
CA LYS A 54 5.34 3.58 3.82
C LYS A 54 6.27 4.78 3.93
N GLU A 55 7.58 4.58 3.99
CA GLU A 55 8.57 5.65 4.12
C GLU A 55 8.65 6.52 2.87
N ALA A 56 8.53 5.91 1.69
CA ALA A 56 8.56 6.63 0.42
C ALA A 56 7.26 7.40 0.12
N CYS A 57 6.17 7.16 0.85
CA CYS A 57 4.90 7.82 0.59
C CYS A 57 4.96 9.31 1.03
N PRO A 58 4.91 10.29 0.10
CA PRO A 58 5.08 11.71 0.42
C PRO A 58 3.95 12.26 1.31
N VAL A 59 2.78 11.61 1.25
CA VAL A 59 1.57 11.98 1.99
C VAL A 59 1.30 11.07 3.20
N LYS A 60 2.24 10.17 3.52
CA LYS A 60 2.24 9.32 4.74
C LYS A 60 0.90 8.60 5.02
N ILE A 61 0.23 8.10 3.98
CA ILE A 61 -1.10 7.45 4.11
C ILE A 61 -1.03 5.94 4.39
N ILE A 62 0.13 5.31 4.19
CA ILE A 62 0.32 3.87 4.37
C ILE A 62 0.67 3.59 5.84
N SER A 63 0.04 2.58 6.42
CA SER A 63 0.35 2.07 7.77
C SER A 63 0.74 0.60 7.67
N VAL A 64 1.83 0.24 8.35
CA VAL A 64 2.34 -1.12 8.45
C VAL A 64 2.50 -1.43 9.93
N LYS A 65 2.03 -2.60 10.34
CA LYS A 65 2.12 -3.09 11.71
C LYS A 65 2.55 -4.54 11.67
N GLU A 66 3.57 -4.87 12.45
CA GLU A 66 3.88 -6.24 12.82
C GLU A 66 3.03 -6.61 14.04
N LYS A 67 2.53 -7.84 14.09
CA LYS A 67 1.59 -8.29 15.11
C LYS A 67 2.04 -9.59 15.73
#